data_AF-A0A1V4ACH6-F1
#
_entry.id   AF-A0A1V4ACH6-F1
#
_cell.length_a   1.000
_cell.length_b   1.000
_cell.length_c   1.000
_cell.angle_alpha   90.00
_cell.angle_beta   90.00
_cell.angle_gamma   90.00
#
_symmetry.space_group_name_H-M   'P 1'
#
loop_
_entity.id
_entity.type
_entity.pdbx_description
1 polymer ?
#
loop_
_entity_poly.entity_id
_entity_poly.type
_entity_poly.pdbx_seq_one_letter_code
_entity_poly.pdbx_strand_id
1 'polypeptide(L)'
;MDSSAFGVIRRLGDLLAVQVNSSPELFAGVEKAAAAVDRERAKKKTTNEGHGPRTPDLRPLPRVERDPLHVTPWDLLATFARATTLARQGRGRGLAEHWQGLKYCRAFAADRHGSLRRTDEGKAPELSYRAMQARELGRAFGLAVAERVLRERYPDCLISIVDAETVLLPGFARTKPAGTLGARPRPDFLLEVWRPGAASLVFVVTVNGNHQAVKPKTSASSRTTYRQLARGSERVERLHLGQRNETPTLMTSTEFLATAGVTVHLLHTRGGVELPVRPSSGAGSADVAIGRRALPYVDSVAIPTTRGAERHNAFLIPETEFSWFGRVVARAHAAGQLSLAGGGGTVGQYLIDEQGGKHFSETAFAGTASVHDAKVRFAKEQYVGTDQVFRINGTRVEAFSGMATDLYDLLAEGKVEEYLRRAYQRRKDWPEPDDIDDWGASSFRPDGTALAIRVVPKSASLGNRPPG
;
A
#
# COMPACT_ATOMS: atom_id res chain seq x y z
N MET A 1 -11.67 2.73 31.18
CA MET A 1 -12.31 1.41 31.21
C MET A 1 -11.42 0.46 30.42
N ASP A 2 -10.77 -0.49 31.10
CA ASP A 2 -9.99 -1.52 30.42
C ASP A 2 -10.93 -2.40 29.62
N SER A 3 -10.94 -2.19 28.30
CA SER A 3 -11.74 -3.03 27.42
C SER A 3 -11.18 -4.44 27.45
N SER A 4 -12.04 -5.43 27.71
CA SER A 4 -11.71 -6.85 27.54
C SER A 4 -11.16 -7.11 26.13
N ALA A 5 -10.37 -8.18 25.95
CA ALA A 5 -9.84 -8.53 24.63
C ALA A 5 -10.95 -8.75 23.58
N PHE A 6 -12.09 -9.31 23.99
CA PHE A 6 -13.30 -9.39 23.17
C PHE A 6 -13.79 -8.01 22.74
N GLY A 7 -13.87 -7.06 23.67
CA GLY A 7 -14.25 -5.69 23.36
C GLY A 7 -13.25 -4.98 22.43
N VAL A 8 -11.95 -5.28 22.54
CA VAL A 8 -10.93 -4.77 21.61
C VAL A 8 -11.16 -5.35 20.22
N ILE A 9 -11.28 -6.67 20.10
CA ILE A 9 -11.45 -7.36 18.80
C ILE A 9 -12.73 -6.91 18.11
N ARG A 10 -13.86 -6.83 18.83
CA ARG A 10 -15.13 -6.36 18.26
C ARG A 10 -14.99 -4.96 17.65
N ARG A 11 -14.28 -4.05 18.33
CA ARG A 11 -14.04 -2.69 17.82
C ARG A 11 -13.17 -2.63 16.55
N LEU A 12 -12.39 -3.67 16.27
CA LEU A 12 -11.63 -3.74 15.02
C LEU A 12 -12.54 -3.94 13.80
N GLY A 13 -13.76 -4.45 14.00
CA GLY A 13 -14.80 -4.57 12.98
C GLY A 13 -15.80 -3.40 12.95
N ASP A 14 -15.71 -2.43 13.86
CA ASP A 14 -16.62 -1.28 13.85
C ASP A 14 -16.34 -0.43 12.59
N LEU A 15 -17.38 -0.16 11.80
CA LEU A 15 -17.28 0.70 10.62
C LEU A 15 -17.09 2.16 11.03
N LEU A 16 -16.09 2.83 10.44
CA LEU A 16 -15.71 4.19 10.79
C LEU A 16 -15.75 5.10 9.57
N ALA A 17 -16.19 6.35 9.77
CA ALA A 17 -16.06 7.40 8.78
C ALA A 17 -14.71 8.13 8.92
N VAL A 18 -13.95 8.15 7.82
CA VAL A 18 -12.72 8.93 7.67
C VAL A 18 -12.98 10.03 6.66
N GLN A 19 -12.75 11.28 7.07
CA GLN A 19 -13.02 12.43 6.22
C GLN A 19 -12.03 12.49 5.06
N VAL A 20 -12.54 12.71 3.85
CA VAL A 20 -11.71 12.93 2.66
C VAL A 20 -11.83 14.40 2.27
N ASN A 21 -10.70 15.11 2.26
CA ASN A 21 -10.66 16.48 1.79
C ASN A 21 -9.93 16.56 0.45
N SER A 22 -10.67 16.90 -0.60
CA SER A 22 -10.11 17.26 -1.90
C SER A 22 -10.85 18.48 -2.44
N SER A 23 -10.26 19.67 -2.25
CA SER A 23 -10.92 20.94 -2.54
C SER A 23 -10.00 21.95 -3.24
N PRO A 24 -10.56 22.96 -3.93
CA PRO A 24 -9.76 24.06 -4.49
C PRO A 24 -8.93 24.79 -3.42
N GLU A 25 -9.43 24.93 -2.20
CA GLU A 25 -8.73 25.56 -1.09
C GLU A 25 -7.52 24.74 -0.63
N LEU A 26 -7.64 23.40 -0.64
CA LEU A 26 -6.51 22.50 -0.41
C LEU A 26 -5.43 22.75 -1.46
N PHE A 27 -5.80 22.76 -2.74
CA PHE A 27 -4.87 23.01 -3.85
C PHE A 27 -4.16 24.36 -3.72
N ALA A 28 -4.91 25.45 -3.49
CA ALA A 28 -4.33 26.78 -3.29
C ALA A 28 -3.40 26.84 -2.07
N GLY A 29 -3.70 26.09 -1.02
CA GLY A 29 -2.83 25.93 0.15
C GLY A 29 -1.51 25.22 -0.17
N VAL A 30 -1.58 24.16 -0.99
CA VAL A 30 -0.41 23.42 -1.48
C VAL A 30 0.48 24.29 -2.35
N GLU A 31 -0.07 25.08 -3.26
CA GLU A 31 0.69 26.05 -4.09
C GLU A 31 1.45 27.07 -3.23
N LYS A 32 0.79 27.63 -2.21
CA LYS A 32 1.45 28.54 -1.25
C LYS A 32 2.58 27.87 -0.48
N ALA A 33 2.40 26.61 -0.09
CA ALA A 33 3.43 25.83 0.60
C ALA A 33 4.59 25.46 -0.32
N ALA A 34 4.32 25.11 -1.58
CA ALA A 34 5.30 24.86 -2.62
C ALA A 34 6.23 26.07 -2.83
N ALA A 35 5.64 27.26 -3.04
CA ALA A 35 6.40 28.50 -3.18
C ALA A 35 7.21 28.88 -1.93
N ALA A 36 6.76 28.49 -0.73
CA ALA A 36 7.51 28.70 0.50
C ALA A 36 8.69 27.73 0.62
N VAL A 37 8.49 26.45 0.28
CA VAL A 37 9.55 25.43 0.23
C VAL A 37 10.64 25.85 -0.75
N ASP A 38 10.29 26.38 -1.92
CA ASP A 38 11.27 26.83 -2.91
C ASP A 38 12.06 28.05 -2.43
N ARG A 39 11.40 29.01 -1.78
CA ARG A 39 12.06 30.15 -1.16
C ARG A 39 13.03 29.74 -0.05
N GLU A 40 12.64 28.76 0.79
CA GLU A 40 13.52 28.22 1.83
C GLU A 40 14.75 27.52 1.23
N ARG A 41 14.57 26.77 0.14
CA ARG A 41 15.68 26.09 -0.57
C ARG A 41 16.64 27.10 -1.21
N ALA A 42 16.10 28.10 -1.91
CA ALA A 42 16.89 29.16 -2.53
C ALA A 42 17.78 29.88 -1.50
N LYS A 43 17.27 30.11 -0.28
CA LYS A 43 18.04 30.71 0.83
C LYS A 43 19.15 29.81 1.37
N LYS A 44 18.91 28.49 1.41
CA LYS A 44 19.86 27.53 2.01
C LYS A 44 21.01 27.12 1.08
N LYS A 45 21.01 27.54 -0.19
CA LYS A 45 21.97 27.10 -1.23
C LYS A 45 22.17 25.57 -1.24
N THR A 46 21.14 24.81 -0.83
CA THR A 46 21.19 23.35 -0.84
C THR A 46 21.35 22.89 -2.29
N THR A 47 22.34 22.03 -2.54
CA THR A 47 22.53 21.38 -3.85
C THR A 47 21.21 20.73 -4.28
N ASN A 48 20.86 20.84 -5.57
CA ASN A 48 19.62 20.34 -6.15
C ASN A 48 19.48 18.79 -6.13
N GLU A 49 20.36 18.08 -5.42
CA GLU A 49 20.34 16.62 -5.31
C GLU A 49 19.08 16.17 -4.57
N GLY A 50 18.11 15.70 -5.34
CA GLY A 50 16.81 15.24 -4.86
C GLY A 50 15.66 16.24 -5.04
N HIS A 51 15.93 17.43 -5.57
CA HIS A 51 14.92 18.44 -5.90
C HIS A 51 14.55 18.37 -7.38
N GLY A 52 13.25 18.46 -7.67
CA GLY A 52 12.72 18.22 -9.01
C GLY A 52 11.51 19.08 -9.31
N PRO A 53 11.10 19.11 -10.58
CA PRO A 53 9.81 19.67 -10.96
C PRO A 53 8.69 19.12 -10.08
N ARG A 54 7.65 19.94 -9.90
CA ARG A 54 6.37 19.47 -9.39
C ARG A 54 5.51 19.00 -10.56
N THR A 55 4.69 17.99 -10.31
CA THR A 55 3.76 17.49 -11.32
C THR A 55 2.79 18.61 -11.74
N PRO A 56 2.64 18.86 -13.05
CA PRO A 56 1.69 19.85 -13.54
C PRO A 56 0.25 19.33 -13.44
N ASP A 57 -0.73 20.21 -13.64
CA ASP A 57 -2.16 19.87 -13.69
C ASP A 57 -2.71 19.15 -12.44
N LEU A 58 -2.08 19.42 -11.29
CA LEU A 58 -2.54 19.00 -9.98
C LEU A 58 -3.91 19.61 -9.70
N ARG A 59 -4.89 18.77 -9.36
CA ARG A 59 -6.28 19.21 -9.16
C ARG A 59 -6.98 18.45 -8.03
N PRO A 60 -8.07 19.02 -7.48
CA PRO A 60 -8.97 18.30 -6.59
C PRO A 60 -9.72 17.19 -7.33
N LEU A 61 -10.15 16.16 -6.61
CA LEU A 61 -11.03 15.10 -7.12
C LEU A 61 -12.35 15.68 -7.66
N PRO A 62 -12.98 15.02 -8.63
CA PRO A 62 -14.39 15.24 -8.96
C PRO A 62 -15.29 15.16 -7.72
N ARG A 63 -16.37 15.94 -7.65
CA ARG A 63 -17.25 16.00 -6.46
C ARG A 63 -17.77 14.64 -6.02
N VAL A 64 -18.11 13.78 -6.97
CA VAL A 64 -18.66 12.42 -6.74
C VAL A 64 -17.67 11.47 -6.06
N GLU A 65 -16.38 11.81 -6.03
CA GLU A 65 -15.34 10.96 -5.44
C GLU A 65 -14.84 11.51 -4.09
N ARG A 66 -15.49 12.55 -3.55
CA ARG A 66 -15.08 13.25 -2.32
C ARG A 66 -15.75 12.70 -1.07
N ASP A 67 -16.55 11.64 -1.21
CA ASP A 67 -17.29 11.08 -0.10
C ASP A 67 -16.34 10.53 0.99
N PRO A 68 -16.76 10.55 2.27
CA PRO A 68 -15.99 9.97 3.35
C PRO A 68 -15.69 8.49 3.08
N LEU A 69 -14.48 8.06 3.44
CA LEU A 69 -14.12 6.65 3.42
C LEU A 69 -14.80 5.97 4.62
N HIS A 70 -15.61 4.96 4.33
CA HIS A 70 -16.16 4.05 5.33
C HIS A 70 -15.26 2.81 5.40
N VAL A 71 -14.65 2.56 6.55
CA VAL A 71 -13.63 1.51 6.69
C VAL A 71 -13.54 1.03 8.13
N THR A 72 -13.26 -0.24 8.35
CA THR A 72 -12.96 -0.75 9.70
C THR A 72 -11.47 -0.58 10.03
N PRO A 73 -11.07 -0.53 11.32
CA PRO A 73 -9.65 -0.59 11.68
C PRO A 73 -8.95 -1.82 11.12
N TRP A 74 -9.66 -2.95 11.03
CA TRP A 74 -9.14 -4.19 10.48
C TRP A 74 -8.89 -4.11 8.97
N ASP A 75 -9.75 -3.42 8.23
CA ASP A 75 -9.55 -3.17 6.79
C ASP A 75 -8.34 -2.28 6.51
N LEU A 76 -8.09 -1.28 7.38
CA LEU A 76 -6.90 -0.43 7.29
C LEU A 76 -5.63 -1.25 7.53
N LEU A 77 -5.66 -2.18 8.49
CA LEU A 77 -4.57 -3.11 8.74
C LEU A 77 -4.34 -4.04 7.54
N ALA A 78 -5.42 -4.58 6.95
CA ALA A 78 -5.34 -5.41 5.75
C ALA A 78 -4.75 -4.66 4.56
N THR A 79 -5.15 -3.39 4.36
CA THR A 79 -4.59 -2.52 3.32
C THR A 79 -3.11 -2.25 3.54
N PHE A 80 -2.72 -1.98 4.79
CA PHE A 80 -1.31 -1.80 5.16
C PHE A 80 -0.50 -3.07 4.92
N ALA A 81 -0.99 -4.22 5.39
CA ALA A 81 -0.34 -5.52 5.25
C ALA A 81 -0.07 -5.83 3.77
N ARG A 82 -1.10 -5.81 2.92
CA ARG A 82 -0.98 -6.03 1.46
C ARG A 82 0.06 -5.13 0.80
N ALA A 83 0.12 -3.86 1.22
CA ALA A 83 1.04 -2.89 0.64
C ALA A 83 2.50 -3.06 1.09
N THR A 84 2.74 -3.62 2.29
CA THR A 84 4.09 -3.67 2.89
C THR A 84 4.69 -5.06 3.01
N THR A 85 4.01 -6.13 2.57
CA THR A 85 4.52 -7.51 2.70
C THR A 85 5.86 -7.76 2.00
N LEU A 86 6.21 -6.98 0.98
CA LEU A 86 7.50 -7.04 0.28
C LEU A 86 8.50 -5.99 0.75
N ALA A 87 8.09 -5.06 1.63
CA ALA A 87 8.98 -4.03 2.14
C ALA A 87 10.12 -4.70 2.93
N ARG A 88 11.34 -4.60 2.40
CA ARG A 88 12.60 -5.02 3.03
C ARG A 88 12.78 -6.54 3.19
N GLN A 89 12.44 -7.25 2.11
CA GLN A 89 13.15 -8.40 1.55
C GLN A 89 13.62 -9.47 2.56
N GLY A 90 12.68 -10.14 3.24
CA GLY A 90 12.98 -11.30 4.08
C GLY A 90 11.74 -12.07 4.52
N ARG A 91 11.88 -13.40 4.67
CA ARG A 91 10.88 -14.31 5.24
C ARG A 91 10.44 -13.81 6.63
N GLY A 92 9.15 -13.58 6.83
CA GLY A 92 8.56 -13.24 8.14
C GLY A 92 8.64 -11.78 8.61
N ARG A 93 9.54 -10.94 8.05
CA ARG A 93 9.63 -9.53 8.47
C ARG A 93 8.40 -8.71 8.05
N GLY A 94 7.93 -8.89 6.81
CA GLY A 94 6.70 -8.25 6.33
C GLY A 94 5.49 -8.61 7.20
N LEU A 95 5.38 -9.90 7.57
CA LEU A 95 4.33 -10.41 8.47
C LEU A 95 4.43 -9.77 9.86
N ALA A 96 5.62 -9.76 10.46
CA ALA A 96 5.84 -9.16 11.78
C ALA A 96 5.54 -7.66 11.77
N GLU A 97 5.93 -6.93 10.73
CA GLU A 97 5.66 -5.48 10.60
C GLU A 97 4.17 -5.20 10.51
N HIS A 98 3.38 -6.00 9.78
CA HIS A 98 1.93 -5.76 9.76
C HIS A 98 1.27 -6.09 11.10
N TRP A 99 1.66 -7.17 11.79
CA TRP A 99 1.09 -7.45 13.12
C TRP A 99 1.53 -6.44 14.18
N GLN A 100 2.71 -5.85 14.04
CA GLN A 100 3.11 -4.67 14.81
C GLN A 100 2.19 -3.47 14.55
N GLY A 101 1.60 -3.34 13.36
CA GLY A 101 0.61 -2.32 13.02
C GLY A 101 -0.67 -2.40 13.87
N LEU A 102 -1.00 -3.57 14.44
CA LEU A 102 -2.17 -3.75 15.30
C LEU A 102 -2.17 -2.81 16.52
N LYS A 103 -0.99 -2.47 17.05
CA LYS A 103 -0.85 -1.52 18.17
C LYS A 103 -1.45 -0.16 17.83
N TYR A 104 -1.46 0.23 16.56
CA TYR A 104 -2.04 1.50 16.12
C TYR A 104 -3.55 1.43 15.93
N CYS A 105 -4.15 0.25 15.71
CA CYS A 105 -5.60 0.12 15.65
C CYS A 105 -6.25 0.49 17.00
N ARG A 106 -5.53 0.28 18.12
CA ARG A 106 -5.94 0.75 19.45
C ARG A 106 -5.80 2.26 19.66
N ALA A 107 -5.00 2.92 18.83
CA ALA A 107 -4.80 4.36 18.93
C ALA A 107 -6.02 5.15 18.43
N PHE A 108 -7.02 4.48 17.85
CA PHE A 108 -8.24 5.11 17.34
C PHE A 108 -9.51 4.42 17.84
N ALA A 109 -10.57 5.21 17.93
CA ALA A 109 -11.92 4.76 18.23
C ALA A 109 -12.93 5.67 17.53
N ALA A 110 -14.12 5.14 17.28
CA ALA A 110 -15.26 5.96 16.89
C ALA A 110 -15.55 7.02 17.96
N ASP A 111 -15.82 8.24 17.54
CA ASP A 111 -16.52 9.20 18.39
C ASP A 111 -18.03 8.89 18.43
N ARG A 112 -18.77 9.68 19.21
CA ARG A 112 -20.23 9.55 19.36
C ARG A 112 -21.02 9.69 18.04
N HIS A 113 -20.37 10.11 16.96
CA HIS A 113 -20.96 10.31 15.63
C HIS A 113 -20.40 9.30 14.60
N GLY A 114 -19.69 8.25 15.04
CA GLY A 114 -19.10 7.24 14.14
C GLY A 114 -17.86 7.72 13.38
N SER A 115 -17.36 8.92 13.68
CA SER A 115 -16.15 9.46 13.03
C SER A 115 -14.90 9.02 13.76
N LEU A 116 -13.83 8.74 13.02
CA LEU A 116 -12.61 8.23 13.63
C LEU A 116 -11.80 9.30 14.38
N ARG A 117 -11.55 9.07 15.68
CA ARG A 117 -10.72 9.92 16.54
C ARG A 117 -9.66 9.12 17.29
N ARG A 118 -8.63 9.81 17.79
CA ARG A 118 -7.60 9.19 18.64
C ARG A 118 -8.14 8.91 20.05
N THR A 119 -7.85 7.73 20.57
CA THR A 119 -8.06 7.37 21.98
C THR A 119 -7.06 8.11 22.88
N ASP A 120 -7.25 8.07 24.20
CA ASP A 120 -6.27 8.67 25.13
C ASP A 120 -4.91 7.96 25.07
N GLU A 121 -4.91 6.62 24.97
CA GLU A 121 -3.72 5.81 24.64
C GLU A 121 -3.10 6.28 23.32
N GLY A 122 -3.95 6.53 22.31
CA GLY A 122 -3.54 7.05 21.02
C GLY A 122 -2.96 8.46 21.08
N LYS A 123 -3.32 9.32 22.05
CA LYS A 123 -2.84 10.72 22.18
C LYS A 123 -1.48 10.85 22.87
N ALA A 124 -1.06 9.83 23.62
CA ALA A 124 0.20 9.80 24.37
C ALA A 124 1.21 8.78 23.82
N PRO A 125 1.52 8.73 22.50
CA PRO A 125 2.63 7.92 22.05
C PRO A 125 3.92 8.50 22.64
N GLU A 126 4.79 7.66 23.19
CA GLU A 126 6.18 8.04 23.42
C GLU A 126 6.72 8.73 22.16
N LEU A 127 7.49 9.82 22.33
CA LEU A 127 7.97 10.69 21.24
C LEU A 127 8.67 9.89 20.12
N SER A 128 9.33 8.79 20.47
CA SER A 128 10.01 7.84 19.55
C SER A 128 9.05 7.12 18.59
N TYR A 129 7.78 6.91 18.95
CA TYR A 129 6.79 6.18 18.13
C TYR A 129 5.94 7.07 17.24
N ARG A 130 5.83 8.37 17.52
CA ARG A 130 4.92 9.29 16.82
C ARG A 130 5.23 9.42 15.33
N ALA A 131 6.51 9.43 14.95
CA ALA A 131 6.90 9.53 13.54
C ALA A 131 6.62 8.22 12.77
N MET A 132 6.89 7.07 13.40
CA MET A 132 6.61 5.75 12.83
C MET A 132 5.10 5.52 12.67
N GLN A 133 4.33 5.82 13.72
CA GLN A 133 2.87 5.80 13.70
C GLN A 133 2.32 6.65 12.55
N ALA A 134 2.77 7.90 12.42
CA ALA A 134 2.31 8.79 11.36
C ALA A 134 2.60 8.23 9.96
N ARG A 135 3.76 7.60 9.78
CA ARG A 135 4.17 7.01 8.51
C ARG A 135 3.32 5.79 8.16
N GLU A 136 3.17 4.83 9.08
CA GLU A 136 2.49 3.56 8.80
C GLU A 136 0.98 3.74 8.64
N LEU A 137 0.36 4.51 9.53
CA LEU A 137 -1.04 4.86 9.38
C LEU A 137 -1.28 5.77 8.17
N GLY A 138 -0.35 6.69 7.89
CA GLY A 138 -0.43 7.53 6.69
C GLY A 138 -0.47 6.69 5.42
N ARG A 139 0.26 5.56 5.38
CA ARG A 139 0.17 4.56 4.31
C ARG A 139 -1.20 3.88 4.29
N ALA A 140 -1.64 3.34 5.43
CA ALA A 140 -2.92 2.62 5.54
C ALA A 140 -4.11 3.47 5.06
N PHE A 141 -4.30 4.67 5.64
CA PHE A 141 -5.39 5.57 5.28
C PHE A 141 -5.24 6.11 3.85
N GLY A 142 -4.03 6.53 3.47
CA GLY A 142 -3.77 7.08 2.14
C GLY A 142 -4.05 6.07 1.02
N LEU A 143 -3.64 4.81 1.20
CA LEU A 143 -3.89 3.74 0.24
C LEU A 143 -5.34 3.28 0.25
N ALA A 144 -6.01 3.23 1.41
CA ALA A 144 -7.42 2.88 1.48
C ALA A 144 -8.29 3.91 0.72
N VAL A 145 -8.00 5.21 0.87
CA VAL A 145 -8.68 6.25 0.09
C VAL A 145 -8.34 6.15 -1.40
N ALA A 146 -7.07 5.91 -1.76
CA ALA A 146 -6.67 5.74 -3.16
C ALA A 146 -7.37 4.54 -3.82
N GLU A 147 -7.39 3.40 -3.14
CA GLU A 147 -8.06 2.18 -3.60
C GLU A 147 -9.58 2.42 -3.76
N ARG A 148 -10.24 3.07 -2.78
CA ARG A 148 -11.66 3.46 -2.89
C ARG A 148 -11.93 4.33 -4.12
N VAL A 149 -11.15 5.39 -4.32
CA VAL A 149 -11.29 6.29 -5.48
C VAL A 149 -11.17 5.52 -6.80
N LEU A 150 -10.21 4.59 -6.89
CA LEU A 150 -10.07 3.77 -8.09
C LEU A 150 -11.21 2.76 -8.25
N ARG A 151 -11.75 2.18 -7.18
CA ARG A 151 -12.93 1.30 -7.25
C ARG A 151 -14.15 2.04 -7.78
N GLU A 152 -14.36 3.29 -7.34
CA GLU A 152 -15.48 4.12 -7.82
C GLU A 152 -15.30 4.50 -9.29
N ARG A 153 -14.08 4.82 -9.73
CA ARG A 153 -13.78 5.15 -11.13
C ARG A 153 -13.83 3.94 -12.06
N TYR A 154 -13.43 2.77 -11.55
CA TYR A 154 -13.25 1.55 -12.33
C TYR A 154 -13.89 0.34 -11.61
N PRO A 155 -15.23 0.31 -11.46
CA PRO A 155 -15.92 -0.71 -10.67
C PRO A 155 -15.79 -2.13 -11.22
N ASP A 156 -15.50 -2.25 -12.52
CA ASP A 156 -15.32 -3.53 -13.22
C ASP A 156 -13.85 -3.93 -13.39
N CYS A 157 -12.97 -3.48 -12.51
CA CYS A 157 -11.54 -3.80 -12.49
C CYS A 157 -11.09 -4.34 -11.13
N LEU A 158 -10.03 -5.15 -11.13
CA LEU A 158 -9.21 -5.40 -9.96
C LEU A 158 -8.24 -4.24 -9.75
N ILE A 159 -7.90 -4.01 -8.48
CA ILE A 159 -6.88 -3.03 -8.08
C ILE A 159 -5.77 -3.75 -7.34
N SER A 160 -4.58 -3.72 -7.92
CA SER A 160 -3.37 -4.27 -7.33
C SER A 160 -2.55 -3.14 -6.71
N ILE A 161 -2.18 -3.27 -5.44
CA ILE A 161 -1.29 -2.33 -4.75
C ILE A 161 0.10 -2.96 -4.71
N VAL A 162 1.11 -2.25 -5.20
CA VAL A 162 2.51 -2.69 -5.18
C VAL A 162 3.45 -1.58 -4.70
N ASP A 163 4.48 -1.97 -3.96
CA ASP A 163 5.52 -1.06 -3.49
C ASP A 163 6.36 -0.53 -4.66
N ALA A 164 6.55 0.79 -4.72
CA ALA A 164 7.23 1.44 -5.84
C ALA A 164 8.70 1.04 -5.95
N GLU A 165 9.39 0.82 -4.83
CA GLU A 165 10.79 0.40 -4.87
C GLU A 165 10.90 -1.01 -5.47
N THR A 166 10.02 -1.92 -5.07
CA THR A 166 9.97 -3.30 -5.58
C THR A 166 9.82 -3.35 -7.10
N VAL A 167 8.94 -2.54 -7.69
CA VAL A 167 8.72 -2.54 -9.15
C VAL A 167 9.79 -1.77 -9.94
N LEU A 168 10.52 -0.84 -9.31
CA LEU A 168 11.56 -0.06 -9.97
C LEU A 168 12.92 -0.76 -9.96
N LEU A 169 13.20 -1.62 -8.98
CA LEU A 169 14.47 -2.33 -8.88
C LEU A 169 14.88 -3.09 -10.17
N PRO A 170 13.98 -3.83 -10.86
CA PRO A 170 14.32 -4.53 -12.09
C PRO A 170 14.83 -3.67 -13.24
N GLY A 171 14.45 -2.38 -13.30
CA GLY A 171 14.87 -1.46 -14.35
C GLY A 171 16.01 -0.53 -13.95
N PHE A 172 16.20 -0.30 -12.65
CA PHE A 172 16.99 0.84 -12.17
C PHE A 172 17.97 0.52 -11.04
N ALA A 173 18.02 -0.72 -10.54
CA ALA A 173 18.93 -1.10 -9.47
C ALA A 173 20.39 -0.74 -9.81
N ARG A 174 21.10 -0.18 -8.83
CA ARG A 174 22.55 0.05 -8.92
C ARG A 174 23.29 -1.28 -8.87
N THR A 175 24.41 -1.36 -9.57
CA THR A 175 25.12 -2.62 -9.83
C THR A 175 25.86 -3.22 -8.62
N LYS A 176 26.07 -2.49 -7.50
CA LYS A 176 26.79 -3.00 -6.30
C LYS A 176 26.42 -2.24 -5.01
N PRO A 177 26.49 -2.85 -3.79
CA PRO A 177 26.63 -4.28 -3.48
C PRO A 177 25.30 -4.99 -3.20
N ALA A 178 24.18 -4.26 -3.13
CA ALA A 178 22.83 -4.80 -3.13
C ALA A 178 22.01 -3.99 -4.14
N GLY A 179 21.08 -4.64 -4.86
CA GLY A 179 20.16 -3.95 -5.74
C GLY A 179 19.42 -2.86 -4.96
N THR A 180 19.86 -1.61 -5.12
CA THR A 180 19.28 -0.48 -4.42
C THR A 180 19.05 0.67 -5.38
N LEU A 181 17.96 1.39 -5.16
CA LEU A 181 17.72 2.67 -5.82
C LEU A 181 18.50 3.80 -5.14
N GLY A 182 19.12 3.55 -3.98
CA GLY A 182 19.79 4.56 -3.16
C GLY A 182 18.82 5.67 -2.71
N ALA A 183 19.35 6.87 -2.55
CA ALA A 183 18.59 8.06 -2.17
C ALA A 183 17.77 8.69 -3.32
N ARG A 184 17.58 7.99 -4.45
CA ARG A 184 16.76 8.49 -5.57
C ARG A 184 15.33 8.73 -5.09
N PRO A 185 14.81 9.98 -5.17
CA PRO A 185 13.44 10.28 -4.78
C PRO A 185 12.47 9.52 -5.68
N ARG A 186 11.46 8.90 -5.07
CA ARG A 186 10.50 8.02 -5.75
C ARG A 186 9.12 8.15 -5.13
N PRO A 187 8.06 7.80 -5.88
CA PRO A 187 6.75 7.58 -5.30
C PRO A 187 6.77 6.45 -4.26
N ASP A 188 5.69 6.32 -3.49
CA ASP A 188 5.59 5.31 -2.44
C ASP A 188 5.04 3.98 -3.00
N PHE A 189 4.00 4.04 -3.83
CA PHE A 189 3.29 2.87 -4.35
C PHE A 189 2.84 3.06 -5.79
N LEU A 190 2.55 1.96 -6.48
CA LEU A 190 1.82 1.94 -7.74
C LEU A 190 0.52 1.15 -7.53
N LEU A 191 -0.58 1.66 -8.10
CA LEU A 191 -1.87 0.98 -8.12
C LEU A 191 -2.21 0.64 -9.57
N GLU A 192 -2.27 -0.65 -9.90
CA GLU A 192 -2.71 -1.12 -11.22
C GLU A 192 -4.22 -1.36 -11.22
N VAL A 193 -4.91 -0.75 -12.18
CA VAL A 193 -6.31 -1.02 -12.51
C VAL A 193 -6.33 -1.96 -13.70
N TRP A 194 -6.82 -3.19 -13.50
CA TRP A 194 -6.76 -4.25 -14.50
C TRP A 194 -8.07 -5.03 -14.60
N ARG A 195 -8.40 -5.48 -15.80
CA ARG A 195 -9.44 -6.50 -16.04
C ARG A 195 -9.03 -7.42 -17.20
N PRO A 196 -9.57 -8.65 -17.28
CA PRO A 196 -9.22 -9.58 -18.34
C PRO A 196 -9.44 -9.01 -19.75
N GLY A 197 -8.46 -9.21 -20.64
CA GLY A 197 -8.54 -8.83 -22.05
C GLY A 197 -8.48 -7.31 -22.33
N ALA A 198 -8.21 -6.48 -21.32
CA ALA A 198 -8.06 -5.04 -21.48
C ALA A 198 -6.63 -4.58 -21.18
N ALA A 199 -6.29 -3.41 -21.73
CA ALA A 199 -5.11 -2.65 -21.32
C ALA A 199 -5.28 -2.22 -19.85
N SER A 200 -4.18 -2.06 -19.12
CA SER A 200 -4.21 -1.66 -17.69
C SER A 200 -3.71 -0.23 -17.48
N LEU A 201 -4.24 0.42 -16.45
CA LEU A 201 -3.81 1.75 -16.04
C LEU A 201 -3.00 1.66 -14.76
N VAL A 202 -1.91 2.40 -14.68
CA VAL A 202 -1.05 2.44 -13.48
C VAL A 202 -1.05 3.83 -12.88
N PHE A 203 -1.56 3.92 -11.65
CA PHE A 203 -1.55 5.14 -10.85
C PHE A 203 -0.32 5.19 -9.97
N VAL A 204 0.41 6.30 -10.03
CA VAL A 204 1.55 6.55 -9.16
C VAL A 204 1.08 7.25 -7.90
N VAL A 205 1.37 6.66 -6.74
CA VAL A 205 0.81 7.09 -5.47
C VAL A 205 1.88 7.53 -4.48
N THR A 206 1.66 8.68 -3.84
CA THR A 206 2.40 9.07 -2.64
C THR A 206 1.47 9.16 -1.45
N VAL A 207 1.96 8.72 -0.29
CA VAL A 207 1.21 8.68 0.95
C VAL A 207 2.03 9.24 2.09
N ASN A 208 1.39 10.06 2.92
CA ASN A 208 2.03 10.67 4.08
C ASN A 208 1.04 10.74 5.24
N GLY A 209 1.55 10.83 6.46
CA GLY A 209 0.74 11.15 7.63
C GLY A 209 1.44 12.16 8.52
N ASN A 210 0.67 12.91 9.31
CA ASN A 210 1.20 13.86 10.27
C ASN A 210 0.26 14.08 11.46
N HIS A 211 0.84 14.51 12.57
CA HIS A 211 0.13 14.87 13.79
C HIS A 211 0.24 16.38 14.07
N GLN A 212 0.25 17.24 13.05
CA GLN A 212 0.25 18.67 13.30
C GLN A 212 -1.13 19.08 13.83
N ALA A 213 -1.16 19.76 14.98
CA ALA A 213 -2.36 20.45 15.43
C ALA A 213 -2.40 21.84 14.80
N VAL A 214 -3.33 22.07 13.88
CA VAL A 214 -3.47 23.34 13.19
C VAL A 214 -4.11 24.35 14.12
N LYS A 215 -3.42 25.47 14.36
CA LYS A 215 -3.93 26.58 15.19
C LYS A 215 -4.52 27.67 14.27
N PRO A 216 -5.39 28.55 14.77
CA PRO A 216 -5.99 29.63 13.95
C PRO A 216 -4.96 30.52 13.22
N LYS A 217 -3.75 30.68 13.80
CA LYS A 217 -2.66 31.47 13.22
C LYS A 217 -1.70 30.66 12.34
N THR A 218 -1.94 29.37 12.13
CA THR A 218 -1.06 28.53 11.30
C THR A 218 -1.23 28.92 9.83
N SER A 219 -0.20 29.53 9.25
CA SER A 219 -0.19 29.90 7.84
C SER A 219 -0.22 28.67 6.93
N ALA A 220 -0.78 28.80 5.72
CA ALA A 220 -0.75 27.73 4.72
C ALA A 220 0.68 27.22 4.44
N SER A 221 1.68 28.13 4.41
CA SER A 221 3.08 27.78 4.19
C SER A 221 3.74 26.95 5.30
N SER A 222 3.16 26.97 6.51
CA SER A 222 3.65 26.22 7.68
C SER A 222 2.85 24.96 7.98
N ARG A 223 1.76 24.69 7.22
CA ARG A 223 0.98 23.46 7.36
C ARG A 223 1.76 22.27 6.80
N THR A 224 1.99 21.28 7.66
CA THR A 224 2.69 20.03 7.33
C THR A 224 1.98 19.29 6.20
N THR A 225 0.66 19.19 6.25
CA THR A 225 -0.17 18.59 5.19
C THR A 225 0.13 19.21 3.82
N TYR A 226 0.14 20.54 3.72
CA TYR A 226 0.36 21.23 2.45
C TYR A 226 1.80 21.05 1.94
N ARG A 227 2.78 21.10 2.84
CA ARG A 227 4.20 20.82 2.50
C ARG A 227 4.42 19.36 2.11
N GLN A 228 3.71 18.42 2.71
CA GLN A 228 3.76 16.99 2.36
C GLN A 228 3.21 16.75 0.96
N LEU A 229 2.06 17.34 0.61
CA LEU A 229 1.49 17.24 -0.74
C LEU A 229 2.39 17.95 -1.78
N ALA A 230 2.94 19.13 -1.47
CA ALA A 230 3.88 19.82 -2.36
C ALA A 230 5.14 18.98 -2.64
N ARG A 231 5.67 18.27 -1.65
CA ARG A 231 6.78 17.32 -1.82
C ARG A 231 6.35 16.01 -2.49
N GLY A 232 5.12 15.56 -2.25
CA GLY A 232 4.53 14.42 -2.94
C GLY A 232 4.46 14.65 -4.44
N SER A 233 4.05 15.85 -4.85
CA SER A 233 4.04 16.31 -6.25
C SER A 233 5.43 16.25 -6.90
N GLU A 234 6.51 16.55 -6.17
CA GLU A 234 7.89 16.37 -6.67
C GLU A 234 8.27 14.89 -6.82
N ARG A 235 7.74 14.01 -5.96
CA ARG A 235 8.07 12.57 -5.95
C ARG A 235 7.34 11.80 -7.04
N VAL A 236 6.08 12.13 -7.30
CA VAL A 236 5.32 11.48 -8.39
C VAL A 236 5.86 11.90 -9.77
N GLU A 237 6.34 13.14 -9.91
CA GLU A 237 7.04 13.63 -11.11
C GLU A 237 8.44 13.01 -11.31
N ARG A 238 8.82 12.02 -10.49
CA ARG A 238 10.03 11.21 -10.73
C ARG A 238 9.73 9.90 -11.44
N LEU A 239 8.48 9.55 -11.74
CA LEU A 239 8.14 8.34 -12.45
C LEU A 239 7.25 8.68 -13.64
N HIS A 240 7.70 8.28 -14.83
CA HIS A 240 6.98 8.49 -16.08
C HIS A 240 6.86 7.17 -16.84
N LEU A 241 5.64 6.85 -17.24
CA LEU A 241 5.33 5.84 -18.24
C LEU A 241 5.10 6.57 -19.57
N GLY A 242 5.95 6.30 -20.55
CA GLY A 242 5.87 6.96 -21.85
C GLY A 242 6.23 8.44 -21.74
N GLN A 243 5.33 9.31 -22.19
CA GLN A 243 5.61 10.74 -22.21
C GLN A 243 5.32 11.40 -20.85
N ARG A 244 5.91 12.58 -20.67
CA ARG A 244 5.67 13.40 -19.48
C ARG A 244 4.18 13.77 -19.40
N ASN A 245 3.63 13.80 -18.18
CA ASN A 245 2.23 14.13 -17.84
C ASN A 245 1.17 13.11 -18.29
N GLU A 246 1.55 12.00 -18.91
CA GLU A 246 0.57 10.96 -19.28
C GLU A 246 0.27 9.99 -18.14
N THR A 247 1.17 9.92 -17.15
CA THR A 247 1.04 9.03 -15.98
C THR A 247 0.10 9.63 -14.94
N PRO A 248 -1.04 8.98 -14.63
CA PRO A 248 -1.95 9.49 -13.63
C PRO A 248 -1.38 9.31 -12.21
N THR A 249 -1.66 10.27 -11.33
CA THR A 249 -1.10 10.28 -9.97
C THR A 249 -2.15 10.52 -8.90
N LEU A 250 -1.93 9.97 -7.70
CA LEU A 250 -2.69 10.26 -6.48
C LEU A 250 -1.71 10.63 -5.36
N MET A 251 -1.88 11.81 -4.76
CA MET A 251 -1.05 12.27 -3.64
C MET A 251 -1.92 12.44 -2.40
N THR A 252 -1.53 11.77 -1.31
CA THR A 252 -2.26 11.85 -0.05
C THR A 252 -1.41 12.37 1.11
N SER A 253 -2.07 13.04 2.05
CA SER A 253 -1.54 13.41 3.35
C SER A 253 -2.63 13.28 4.40
N THR A 254 -2.40 12.43 5.40
CA THR A 254 -3.34 12.16 6.49
C THR A 254 -3.04 13.06 7.69
N GLU A 255 -4.02 13.85 8.11
CA GLU A 255 -3.96 14.71 9.30
C GLU A 255 -4.68 14.00 10.46
N PHE A 256 -3.94 13.50 11.44
CA PHE A 256 -4.48 12.72 12.57
C PHE A 256 -5.06 13.59 13.71
N LEU A 257 -4.84 14.90 13.66
CA LEU A 257 -5.28 15.87 14.67
C LEU A 257 -6.17 16.97 14.06
N ALA A 258 -6.81 16.71 12.93
CA ALA A 258 -7.74 17.67 12.35
C ALA A 258 -8.99 17.81 13.24
N THR A 259 -9.63 18.98 13.17
CA THR A 259 -10.80 19.31 14.00
C THR A 259 -11.96 18.32 13.81
N ALA A 260 -12.12 17.80 12.59
CA ALA A 260 -13.15 16.82 12.23
C ALA A 260 -12.78 15.35 12.54
N GLY A 261 -11.64 15.10 13.20
CA GLY A 261 -11.08 13.75 13.36
C GLY A 261 -10.01 13.44 12.31
N VAL A 262 -9.73 12.16 12.07
CA VAL A 262 -8.75 11.77 11.04
C VAL A 262 -9.24 12.23 9.67
N THR A 263 -8.42 13.01 8.96
CA THR A 263 -8.74 13.52 7.63
C THR A 263 -7.65 13.15 6.63
N VAL A 264 -8.02 12.56 5.50
CA VAL A 264 -7.12 12.29 4.37
C VAL A 264 -7.29 13.38 3.34
N HIS A 265 -6.23 14.17 3.13
CA HIS A 265 -6.18 15.17 2.08
C HIS A 265 -5.65 14.53 0.81
N LEU A 266 -6.33 14.73 -0.32
CA LEU A 266 -5.97 14.10 -1.60
C LEU A 266 -6.00 15.10 -2.74
N LEU A 267 -4.95 15.09 -3.56
CA LEU A 267 -4.91 15.75 -4.87
C LEU A 267 -4.47 14.73 -5.94
N HIS A 268 -4.86 14.96 -7.19
CA HIS A 268 -4.57 14.04 -8.28
C HIS A 268 -4.17 14.78 -9.55
N THR A 269 -3.52 14.07 -10.47
CA THR A 269 -3.43 14.49 -11.88
C THR A 269 -4.35 13.61 -12.72
N ARG A 270 -4.66 14.08 -13.92
CA ARG A 270 -5.17 13.18 -14.96
C ARG A 270 -3.98 12.60 -15.70
N GLY A 271 -4.21 11.47 -16.32
CA GLY A 271 -3.29 10.72 -17.13
C GLY A 271 -4.08 9.56 -17.71
N GLY A 272 -3.61 9.01 -18.81
CA GLY A 272 -4.32 7.97 -19.56
C GLY A 272 -3.37 7.02 -20.27
N VAL A 273 -2.09 7.02 -19.92
CA VAL A 273 -1.15 6.04 -20.47
C VAL A 273 -1.54 4.65 -19.99
N GLU A 274 -1.84 3.79 -20.95
CA GLU A 274 -2.21 2.41 -20.71
C GLU A 274 -1.04 1.48 -21.00
N LEU A 275 -0.85 0.49 -20.13
CA LEU A 275 0.00 -0.65 -20.42
C LEU A 275 -0.77 -1.59 -21.36
N PRO A 276 -0.10 -2.18 -22.38
CA PRO A 276 -0.76 -3.01 -23.37
C PRO A 276 -1.42 -4.23 -22.71
N VAL A 277 -2.44 -4.76 -23.38
CA VAL A 277 -3.13 -5.99 -22.95
C VAL A 277 -2.10 -7.07 -22.65
N ARG A 278 -2.14 -7.61 -21.44
CA ARG A 278 -1.26 -8.70 -21.03
C ARG A 278 -1.84 -10.03 -21.52
N PRO A 279 -1.11 -10.78 -22.38
CA PRO A 279 -1.62 -12.04 -22.91
C PRO A 279 -1.63 -13.13 -21.83
N SER A 280 -2.52 -14.10 -21.97
CA SER A 280 -2.61 -15.25 -21.05
C SER A 280 -1.41 -16.20 -21.12
N SER A 281 -0.63 -16.14 -22.20
CA SER A 281 0.55 -16.99 -22.41
C SER A 281 1.58 -16.29 -23.31
N GLY A 282 2.76 -16.90 -23.45
CA GLY A 282 3.85 -16.39 -24.29
C GLY A 282 4.65 -15.27 -23.63
N ALA A 283 5.56 -14.65 -24.40
CA ALA A 283 6.60 -13.75 -23.87
C ALA A 283 6.07 -12.52 -23.12
N GLY A 284 4.83 -12.09 -23.40
CA GLY A 284 4.20 -10.93 -22.74
C GLY A 284 3.42 -11.27 -21.46
N SER A 285 3.23 -12.56 -21.14
CA SER A 285 2.46 -13.02 -19.97
C SER A 285 3.23 -12.79 -18.66
N ALA A 286 2.51 -12.49 -17.58
CA ALA A 286 3.07 -12.41 -16.22
C ALA A 286 3.54 -13.75 -15.68
N ASP A 287 3.17 -14.88 -16.30
CA ASP A 287 3.65 -16.22 -15.93
C ASP A 287 5.15 -16.38 -16.26
N VAL A 288 5.63 -15.64 -17.26
CA VAL A 288 7.04 -15.68 -17.68
C VAL A 288 7.90 -14.84 -16.74
N ALA A 289 9.03 -15.41 -16.32
CA ALA A 289 10.02 -14.71 -15.50
C ALA A 289 10.48 -13.39 -16.15
N ILE A 290 10.68 -12.37 -15.32
CA ILE A 290 11.20 -11.08 -15.76
C ILE A 290 12.73 -11.10 -15.76
N GLY A 291 13.32 -10.49 -16.77
CA GLY A 291 14.74 -10.14 -16.79
C GLY A 291 14.98 -8.73 -16.29
N ARG A 292 16.23 -8.43 -15.92
CA ARG A 292 16.69 -7.08 -15.61
C ARG A 292 16.71 -6.20 -16.87
N ARG A 293 16.41 -4.92 -16.71
CA ARG A 293 16.62 -3.87 -17.71
C ARG A 293 17.60 -2.82 -17.19
N ALA A 294 18.26 -2.13 -18.11
CA ALA A 294 19.12 -0.98 -17.81
C ALA A 294 18.42 0.29 -18.29
N LEU A 295 17.38 0.71 -17.57
CA LEU A 295 16.57 1.86 -17.96
C LEU A 295 17.23 3.19 -17.56
N PRO A 296 17.03 4.27 -18.34
CA PRO A 296 17.67 5.55 -18.10
C PRO A 296 17.06 6.25 -16.86
N TYR A 297 17.92 6.66 -15.93
CA TYR A 297 17.52 7.51 -14.80
C TYR A 297 18.08 8.93 -14.90
N VAL A 298 19.34 9.06 -15.32
CA VAL A 298 20.03 10.35 -15.37
C VAL A 298 19.52 11.15 -16.56
N ASP A 299 19.11 12.40 -16.31
CA ASP A 299 18.61 13.33 -17.34
C ASP A 299 17.59 12.67 -18.28
N SER A 300 16.72 11.82 -17.76
CA SER A 300 15.86 10.95 -18.57
C SER A 300 14.67 11.71 -19.16
N VAL A 301 14.17 12.75 -18.48
CA VAL A 301 12.97 13.47 -18.88
C VAL A 301 13.27 14.94 -19.15
N ALA A 302 12.77 15.44 -20.28
CA ALA A 302 12.88 16.83 -20.68
C ALA A 302 11.66 17.64 -20.21
N ILE A 303 11.90 18.81 -19.65
CA ILE A 303 10.89 19.71 -19.13
C ILE A 303 10.96 21.03 -19.90
N PRO A 304 9.87 21.43 -20.59
CA PRO A 304 9.82 22.72 -21.24
C PRO A 304 10.02 23.86 -20.23
N THR A 305 10.91 24.79 -20.55
CA THR A 305 11.15 26.02 -19.81
C THR A 305 11.05 27.22 -20.76
N THR A 306 11.01 28.44 -20.22
CA THR A 306 11.03 29.66 -21.03
C THR A 306 12.30 29.82 -21.88
N ARG A 307 13.35 29.02 -21.63
CA ARG A 307 14.64 29.05 -22.33
C ARG A 307 14.91 27.79 -23.17
N GLY A 308 13.92 26.91 -23.37
CA GLY A 308 14.09 25.65 -24.09
C GLY A 308 13.58 24.46 -23.29
N ALA A 309 14.43 23.45 -23.08
CA ALA A 309 14.10 22.31 -22.22
C ALA A 309 15.24 21.98 -21.25
N GLU A 310 14.89 21.80 -19.97
CA GLU A 310 15.82 21.33 -18.94
C GLU A 310 15.61 19.83 -18.74
N ARG A 311 16.69 19.06 -18.63
CA ARG A 311 16.61 17.62 -18.39
C ARG A 311 16.73 17.34 -16.89
N HIS A 312 15.94 16.38 -16.41
CA HIS A 312 15.92 16.02 -15.00
C HIS A 312 15.96 14.50 -14.81
N ASN A 313 16.53 14.11 -13.68
CA ASN A 313 16.56 12.72 -13.26
C ASN A 313 15.16 12.20 -12.94
N ALA A 314 14.75 11.11 -13.59
CA ALA A 314 13.49 10.44 -13.33
C ALA A 314 13.55 8.96 -13.74
N PHE A 315 12.71 8.13 -13.14
CA PHE A 315 12.42 6.78 -13.58
C PHE A 315 11.54 6.85 -14.83
N LEU A 316 12.16 6.73 -16.01
CA LEU A 316 11.44 6.70 -17.28
C LEU A 316 11.27 5.25 -17.76
N ILE A 317 10.02 4.80 -17.88
CA ILE A 317 9.67 3.57 -18.58
C ILE A 317 9.27 3.95 -20.00
N PRO A 318 10.09 3.67 -21.03
CA PRO A 318 9.72 3.96 -22.40
C PRO A 318 8.58 3.03 -22.87
N GLU A 319 7.81 3.47 -23.86
CA GLU A 319 6.69 2.70 -24.43
C GLU A 319 7.10 1.30 -24.91
N THR A 320 8.33 1.18 -25.43
CA THR A 320 8.91 -0.11 -25.86
C THR A 320 9.08 -1.12 -24.73
N GLU A 321 9.06 -0.68 -23.46
CA GLU A 321 9.19 -1.52 -22.27
C GLU A 321 7.87 -1.70 -21.51
N PHE A 322 6.74 -1.18 -22.00
CA PHE A 322 5.46 -1.27 -21.31
C PHE A 322 5.01 -2.71 -21.05
N SER A 323 5.18 -3.61 -22.03
CA SER A 323 4.85 -5.03 -21.84
C SER A 323 5.73 -5.68 -20.76
N TRP A 324 7.02 -5.35 -20.70
CA TRP A 324 7.89 -5.80 -19.63
C TRP A 324 7.45 -5.22 -18.27
N PHE A 325 7.16 -3.93 -18.21
CA PHE A 325 6.78 -3.26 -16.97
C PHE A 325 5.44 -3.78 -16.41
N GLY A 326 4.46 -4.05 -17.27
CA GLY A 326 3.20 -4.69 -16.87
C GLY A 326 3.41 -6.05 -16.22
N ARG A 327 4.36 -6.85 -16.73
CA ARG A 327 4.75 -8.12 -16.07
C ARG A 327 5.42 -7.89 -14.73
N VAL A 328 6.31 -6.90 -14.61
CA VAL A 328 6.97 -6.56 -13.33
C VAL A 328 5.92 -6.23 -12.27
N VAL A 329 4.93 -5.40 -12.60
CA VAL A 329 3.85 -4.99 -11.68
C VAL A 329 3.05 -6.21 -11.20
N ALA A 330 2.60 -7.07 -12.12
CA ALA A 330 1.79 -8.22 -11.72
C ALA A 330 2.55 -9.32 -11.00
N ARG A 331 3.80 -9.58 -11.37
CA ARG A 331 4.65 -10.52 -10.62
C ARG A 331 4.96 -9.98 -9.22
N ALA A 332 5.21 -8.68 -9.07
CA ALA A 332 5.36 -8.06 -7.76
C ALA A 332 4.06 -8.15 -6.93
N HIS A 333 2.90 -7.99 -7.56
CA HIS A 333 1.62 -8.21 -6.90
C HIS A 333 1.46 -9.66 -6.42
N ALA A 334 1.67 -10.65 -7.30
CA ALA A 334 1.61 -12.07 -6.96
C ALA A 334 2.56 -12.44 -5.81
N ALA A 335 3.81 -11.94 -5.84
CA ALA A 335 4.77 -12.09 -4.76
C ALA A 335 4.24 -11.52 -3.44
N GLY A 336 3.60 -10.35 -3.48
CA GLY A 336 3.01 -9.70 -2.32
C GLY A 336 1.88 -10.51 -1.67
N GLN A 337 1.01 -11.11 -2.49
CA GLN A 337 -0.09 -11.96 -1.99
C GLN A 337 0.41 -13.27 -1.39
N LEU A 338 1.37 -13.93 -2.05
CA LEU A 338 1.99 -15.10 -1.47
C LEU A 338 2.72 -14.76 -0.18
N SER A 339 3.46 -13.63 -0.13
CA SER A 339 4.14 -13.19 1.10
C SER A 339 3.16 -12.95 2.25
N LEU A 340 1.98 -12.38 1.96
CA LEU A 340 0.90 -12.20 2.94
C LEU A 340 0.38 -13.54 3.49
N ALA A 341 0.32 -14.56 2.63
CA ALA A 341 -0.05 -15.93 3.01
C ALA A 341 1.12 -16.76 3.54
N GLY A 342 2.30 -16.18 3.79
CA GLY A 342 3.46 -16.90 4.31
C GLY A 342 4.26 -17.69 3.28
N GLY A 343 4.08 -17.41 1.98
CA GLY A 343 4.56 -18.09 0.77
C GLY A 343 6.00 -18.66 0.75
N GLY A 344 6.92 -18.22 1.61
CA GLY A 344 8.26 -18.79 1.68
C GLY A 344 8.94 -18.87 0.30
N GLY A 345 9.42 -20.05 -0.09
CA GLY A 345 10.07 -20.32 -1.39
C GLY A 345 9.24 -19.95 -2.63
N THR A 346 7.92 -20.07 -2.56
CA THR A 346 7.04 -19.76 -3.72
C THR A 346 6.96 -18.26 -4.02
N VAL A 347 7.35 -17.39 -3.08
CA VAL A 347 7.48 -15.94 -3.33
C VAL A 347 8.68 -15.65 -4.23
N GLY A 348 9.79 -16.36 -4.02
CA GLY A 348 11.07 -16.10 -4.67
C GLY A 348 11.02 -16.23 -6.20
N GLN A 349 10.16 -17.10 -6.74
CA GLN A 349 10.03 -17.31 -8.19
C GLN A 349 9.56 -16.05 -8.94
N TYR A 350 8.89 -15.12 -8.25
CA TYR A 350 8.33 -13.91 -8.86
C TYR A 350 9.27 -12.72 -8.88
N LEU A 351 10.35 -12.79 -8.10
CA LEU A 351 11.26 -11.68 -7.85
C LEU A 351 12.66 -12.00 -8.36
N ILE A 352 13.33 -11.02 -8.96
CA ILE A 352 14.76 -11.16 -9.27
C ILE A 352 15.62 -10.88 -8.04
N ASP A 353 16.92 -11.15 -8.13
CA ASP A 353 17.88 -10.94 -7.05
C ASP A 353 17.88 -9.49 -6.52
N GLU A 354 17.82 -8.49 -7.40
CA GLU A 354 17.76 -7.09 -6.99
C GLU A 354 16.47 -6.73 -6.23
N GLN A 355 15.40 -7.49 -6.44
CA GLN A 355 14.15 -7.40 -5.68
C GLN A 355 14.15 -8.26 -4.41
N GLY A 356 15.26 -8.94 -4.11
CA GLY A 356 15.41 -9.76 -2.92
C GLY A 356 14.87 -11.16 -3.04
N GLY A 357 14.67 -11.69 -4.24
CA GLY A 357 14.15 -13.04 -4.47
C GLY A 357 14.92 -14.11 -3.68
N LYS A 358 16.24 -13.97 -3.55
CA LYS A 358 17.10 -14.87 -2.76
C LYS A 358 16.69 -15.02 -1.30
N HIS A 359 16.23 -13.95 -0.66
CA HIS A 359 15.78 -13.99 0.74
C HIS A 359 14.55 -14.87 0.95
N PHE A 360 13.83 -15.17 -0.14
CA PHE A 360 12.72 -16.10 -0.15
C PHE A 360 13.12 -17.51 -0.58
N SER A 361 14.26 -17.69 -1.25
CA SER A 361 14.75 -19.00 -1.73
C SER A 361 15.66 -19.73 -0.75
N GLU A 362 16.37 -19.02 0.14
CA GLU A 362 17.28 -19.63 1.12
C GLU A 362 16.53 -20.46 2.19
N THR A 363 16.97 -21.67 2.49
CA THR A 363 16.45 -22.51 3.59
C THR A 363 16.71 -21.84 4.94
N ALA A 364 15.71 -21.13 5.44
CA ALA A 364 15.68 -20.58 6.80
C ALA A 364 15.83 -21.69 7.86
N PHE A 365 16.56 -21.40 8.94
CA PHE A 365 16.67 -22.24 10.13
C PHE A 365 15.29 -22.63 10.66
N ALA A 366 15.16 -23.88 11.14
CA ALA A 366 13.96 -24.39 11.80
C ALA A 366 13.52 -23.42 12.92
N GLY A 367 12.40 -22.72 12.70
CA GLY A 367 11.89 -21.68 13.61
C GLY A 367 11.74 -20.27 13.00
N THR A 368 12.35 -19.99 11.84
CA THR A 368 12.19 -18.70 11.10
C THR A 368 11.50 -18.86 9.74
N ALA A 369 11.30 -20.10 9.29
CA ALA A 369 10.32 -20.38 8.26
C ALA A 369 8.94 -20.11 8.87
N SER A 370 8.35 -18.95 8.59
CA SER A 370 6.90 -18.80 8.72
C SER A 370 6.32 -19.80 7.73
N VAL A 371 5.92 -20.97 8.24
CA VAL A 371 5.34 -22.04 7.44
C VAL A 371 3.88 -21.66 7.19
N HIS A 372 3.42 -21.81 5.95
CA HIS A 372 2.01 -21.77 5.57
C HIS A 372 1.33 -23.07 6.03
N ASP A 373 1.22 -23.24 7.35
CA ASP A 373 0.64 -24.42 7.99
C ASP A 373 -0.80 -24.19 8.47
N ALA A 374 -1.25 -22.94 8.54
CA ALA A 374 -2.62 -22.60 8.94
C ALA A 374 -3.60 -22.79 7.78
N LYS A 375 -4.56 -23.71 7.98
CA LYS A 375 -5.73 -23.89 7.11
C LYS A 375 -6.98 -23.48 7.89
N VAL A 376 -7.67 -22.46 7.39
CA VAL A 376 -8.90 -21.96 7.99
C VAL A 376 -10.02 -22.06 6.98
N ARG A 377 -11.23 -22.36 7.45
CA ARG A 377 -12.44 -22.30 6.63
C ARG A 377 -13.23 -21.06 7.02
N PHE A 378 -13.51 -20.19 6.05
CA PHE A 378 -14.42 -19.06 6.21
C PHE A 378 -15.65 -19.34 5.36
N ALA A 379 -16.83 -19.38 6.00
CA ALA A 379 -18.06 -19.89 5.39
C ALA A 379 -17.83 -21.25 4.70
N LYS A 380 -17.95 -21.31 3.37
CA LYS A 380 -17.75 -22.55 2.59
C LYS A 380 -16.36 -22.70 1.99
N GLU A 381 -15.53 -21.66 2.08
CA GLU A 381 -14.27 -21.52 1.35
C GLU A 381 -13.06 -21.86 2.22
N GLN A 382 -12.08 -22.52 1.61
CA GLN A 382 -10.83 -22.87 2.28
C GLN A 382 -9.76 -21.81 2.03
N TYR A 383 -9.07 -21.42 3.09
CA TYR A 383 -7.97 -20.46 3.06
C TYR A 383 -6.72 -21.10 3.62
N VAL A 384 -5.58 -20.74 3.03
CA VAL A 384 -4.25 -21.11 3.49
C VAL A 384 -3.48 -19.85 3.84
N GLY A 385 -2.67 -19.93 4.90
CA GLY A 385 -1.92 -18.77 5.36
C GLY A 385 -1.09 -19.05 6.59
N THR A 386 -0.95 -18.02 7.41
CA THR A 386 -0.24 -18.05 8.68
C THR A 386 -1.18 -17.65 9.79
N ASP A 387 -1.06 -18.29 10.95
CA ASP A 387 -1.67 -17.85 12.19
C ASP A 387 -0.61 -17.25 13.13
N GLN A 388 -0.99 -16.23 13.88
CA GLN A 388 -0.17 -15.66 14.93
C GLN A 388 -0.95 -15.60 16.21
N VAL A 389 -0.34 -16.14 17.27
CA VAL A 389 -0.94 -16.15 18.59
C VAL A 389 -0.18 -15.19 19.51
N PHE A 390 -0.89 -14.19 20.00
CA PHE A 390 -0.35 -13.21 20.95
C PHE A 390 -1.37 -12.94 22.06
N ARG A 391 -1.06 -12.00 22.96
CA ARG A 391 -1.94 -11.63 24.06
C ARG A 391 -2.41 -10.18 23.93
N ILE A 392 -3.72 -9.97 24.06
CA ILE A 392 -4.33 -8.65 24.25
C ILE A 392 -4.86 -8.61 25.68
N ASN A 393 -4.34 -7.71 26.50
CA ASN A 393 -4.73 -7.55 27.91
C ASN A 393 -4.73 -8.91 28.66
N GLY A 394 -3.65 -9.68 28.49
CA GLY A 394 -3.48 -11.02 29.10
C GLY A 394 -4.27 -12.16 28.44
N THR A 395 -5.25 -11.85 27.58
CA THR A 395 -6.08 -12.85 26.88
C THR A 395 -5.40 -13.31 25.60
N ARG A 396 -5.35 -14.62 25.37
CA ARG A 396 -4.77 -15.23 24.16
C ARG A 396 -5.69 -14.95 22.96
N VAL A 397 -5.13 -14.41 21.89
CA VAL A 397 -5.81 -14.13 20.64
C VAL A 397 -5.04 -14.76 19.49
N GLU A 398 -5.76 -15.16 18.46
CA GLU A 398 -5.24 -15.75 17.23
C GLU A 398 -5.61 -14.83 16.07
N ALA A 399 -4.64 -14.46 15.25
CA ALA A 399 -4.83 -13.68 14.05
C ALA A 399 -4.35 -14.48 12.83
N PHE A 400 -5.19 -14.58 11.82
CA PHE A 400 -4.93 -15.25 10.55
C PHE A 400 -4.62 -14.22 9.45
N SER A 401 -3.65 -14.53 8.60
CA SER A 401 -3.34 -13.82 7.36
C SER A 401 -3.11 -14.84 6.26
N GLY A 402 -3.88 -14.76 5.18
CA GLY A 402 -3.85 -15.78 4.13
C GLY A 402 -4.59 -15.40 2.86
N MET A 403 -4.83 -16.39 2.02
CA MET A 403 -5.63 -16.26 0.81
C MET A 403 -6.40 -17.55 0.51
N ALA A 404 -7.42 -17.45 -0.34
CA ALA A 404 -8.20 -18.60 -0.78
C ALA A 404 -7.29 -19.66 -1.41
N THR A 405 -7.48 -20.93 -1.03
CA THR A 405 -6.55 -22.03 -1.38
C THR A 405 -6.44 -22.22 -2.89
N ASP A 406 -7.55 -22.16 -3.63
CA ASP A 406 -7.52 -22.31 -5.09
C ASP A 406 -6.71 -21.21 -5.79
N LEU A 407 -6.76 -19.97 -5.26
CA LEU A 407 -5.97 -18.86 -5.76
C LEU A 407 -4.50 -18.95 -5.33
N TYR A 408 -4.24 -19.46 -4.12
CA TYR A 408 -2.88 -19.73 -3.64
C TYR A 408 -2.19 -20.75 -4.55
N ASP A 409 -2.87 -21.86 -4.86
CA ASP A 409 -2.29 -22.96 -5.64
C ASP A 409 -1.89 -22.48 -7.05
N LEU A 410 -2.71 -21.63 -7.69
CA LEU A 410 -2.36 -20.99 -8.96
C LEU A 410 -1.06 -20.17 -8.85
N LEU A 411 -0.91 -19.38 -7.79
CA LEU A 411 0.31 -18.62 -7.55
C LEU A 411 1.48 -19.50 -7.10
N ALA A 412 1.26 -20.60 -6.41
CA ALA A 412 2.33 -21.54 -6.07
C ALA A 412 2.90 -22.19 -7.34
N GLU A 413 2.03 -22.48 -8.32
CA GLU A 413 2.35 -23.09 -9.62
C GLU A 413 2.89 -22.12 -10.68
N GLY A 414 3.03 -20.82 -10.37
CA GLY A 414 3.55 -19.84 -11.33
C GLY A 414 2.50 -19.25 -12.30
N LYS A 415 1.21 -19.53 -12.09
CA LYS A 415 0.09 -19.17 -12.99
C LYS A 415 -0.57 -17.85 -12.60
N VAL A 416 0.16 -16.74 -12.76
CA VAL A 416 -0.28 -15.37 -12.43
C VAL A 416 -1.49 -14.94 -13.26
N GLU A 417 -1.50 -15.20 -14.57
CA GLU A 417 -2.60 -14.78 -15.43
C GLU A 417 -3.91 -15.50 -15.10
N GLU A 418 -3.82 -16.80 -14.77
CA GLU A 418 -4.97 -17.58 -14.32
C GLU A 418 -5.45 -17.10 -12.96
N TYR A 419 -4.53 -16.84 -12.01
CA TYR A 419 -4.85 -16.26 -10.71
C TYR A 419 -5.63 -14.94 -10.86
N LEU A 420 -5.13 -13.99 -11.65
CA LEU A 420 -5.79 -12.69 -11.85
C LEU A 420 -7.18 -12.86 -12.49
N ARG A 421 -7.32 -13.76 -13.47
CA ARG A 421 -8.61 -14.05 -14.10
C ARG A 421 -9.60 -14.67 -13.13
N ARG A 422 -9.17 -15.64 -12.32
CA ARG A 422 -10.03 -16.29 -11.33
C ARG A 422 -10.43 -15.34 -10.21
N ALA A 423 -9.49 -14.53 -9.70
CA ALA A 423 -9.78 -13.48 -8.72
C ALA A 423 -10.79 -12.47 -9.28
N TYR A 424 -10.65 -12.08 -10.55
CA TYR A 424 -11.61 -11.18 -11.21
C TYR A 424 -13.02 -11.78 -11.29
N GLN A 425 -13.12 -13.05 -11.71
CA GLN A 425 -14.40 -13.76 -11.79
C GLN A 425 -15.08 -13.83 -10.42
N ARG A 426 -14.32 -14.15 -9.38
CA ARG A 426 -14.80 -14.33 -8.00
C ARG A 426 -14.91 -13.05 -7.19
N ARG A 427 -14.64 -11.88 -7.78
CA ARG A 427 -14.48 -10.61 -7.03
C ARG A 427 -15.67 -10.19 -6.16
N LYS A 428 -16.85 -10.75 -6.41
CA LYS A 428 -18.11 -10.50 -5.68
C LYS A 428 -18.57 -11.70 -4.82
N ASP A 429 -17.79 -12.78 -4.80
CA ASP A 429 -18.18 -14.07 -4.21
C ASP A 429 -17.48 -14.32 -2.85
N TRP A 430 -16.72 -13.34 -2.36
CA TRP A 430 -15.99 -13.46 -1.11
C TRP A 430 -16.92 -13.24 0.09
N PRO A 431 -16.68 -13.91 1.24
CA PRO A 431 -17.50 -13.73 2.43
C PRO A 431 -17.52 -12.28 2.89
N GLU A 432 -18.67 -11.81 3.34
CA GLU A 432 -18.75 -10.58 4.11
C GLU A 432 -18.37 -10.87 5.57
N PRO A 433 -17.88 -9.87 6.34
CA PRO A 433 -17.51 -10.07 7.73
C PRO A 433 -18.61 -10.68 8.60
N ASP A 434 -19.87 -10.35 8.30
CA ASP A 434 -21.06 -10.83 9.00
C ASP A 434 -21.38 -12.31 8.72
N ASP A 435 -20.78 -12.92 7.70
CA ASP A 435 -21.01 -14.33 7.33
C ASP A 435 -20.17 -15.33 8.17
N ILE A 436 -19.45 -14.85 9.19
CA ILE A 436 -18.39 -15.62 9.87
C ILE A 436 -18.56 -15.59 11.39
N ASP A 437 -19.26 -16.59 11.93
CA ASP A 437 -19.64 -16.65 13.35
C ASP A 437 -18.46 -16.83 14.34
N ASP A 438 -17.36 -17.46 13.91
CA ASP A 438 -16.25 -17.87 14.81
C ASP A 438 -15.08 -16.88 14.86
N TRP A 439 -15.17 -15.76 14.13
CA TRP A 439 -14.14 -14.75 14.05
C TRP A 439 -14.67 -13.39 14.49
N GLY A 440 -13.85 -12.60 15.17
CA GLY A 440 -14.32 -11.35 15.76
C GLY A 440 -14.21 -10.15 14.82
N ALA A 441 -13.07 -9.99 14.14
CA ALA A 441 -12.94 -9.03 13.04
C ALA A 441 -12.27 -9.72 11.86
N SER A 442 -12.77 -9.44 10.66
CA SER A 442 -12.33 -10.09 9.42
C SER A 442 -12.35 -9.10 8.26
N SER A 443 -11.51 -9.35 7.25
CA SER A 443 -11.39 -8.53 6.05
C SER A 443 -11.07 -9.44 4.88
N PHE A 444 -11.97 -9.50 3.91
CA PHE A 444 -11.80 -10.23 2.65
C PHE A 444 -11.62 -9.24 1.51
N ARG A 445 -10.82 -9.61 0.51
CA ARG A 445 -10.52 -8.73 -0.63
C ARG A 445 -10.86 -9.40 -1.96
N PRO A 446 -11.19 -8.61 -2.99
CA PRO A 446 -11.43 -9.10 -4.35
C PRO A 446 -10.32 -9.99 -4.92
N ASP A 447 -9.08 -9.80 -4.45
CA ASP A 447 -7.89 -10.56 -4.85
C ASP A 447 -7.75 -11.92 -4.12
N GLY A 448 -8.74 -12.28 -3.29
CA GLY A 448 -8.80 -13.54 -2.55
C GLY A 448 -8.04 -13.54 -1.22
N THR A 449 -7.47 -12.41 -0.81
CA THR A 449 -6.77 -12.31 0.48
C THR A 449 -7.73 -12.14 1.64
N ALA A 450 -7.33 -12.66 2.81
CA ALA A 450 -8.08 -12.59 4.04
C ALA A 450 -7.18 -12.27 5.23
N LEU A 451 -7.66 -11.37 6.09
CA LEU A 451 -7.17 -11.22 7.46
C LEU A 451 -8.32 -11.48 8.42
N ALA A 452 -8.08 -12.21 9.51
CA ALA A 452 -9.08 -12.40 10.56
C ALA A 452 -8.45 -12.46 11.95
N ILE A 453 -9.18 -12.10 13.00
CA ILE A 453 -8.73 -12.21 14.40
C ILE A 453 -9.84 -12.68 15.32
N ARG A 454 -9.50 -13.56 16.27
CA ARG A 454 -10.42 -14.08 17.29
C ARG A 454 -9.74 -14.26 18.64
N VAL A 455 -10.56 -14.35 19.68
CA VAL A 455 -10.09 -14.83 20.99
C VAL A 455 -9.97 -16.34 20.95
N VAL A 456 -8.86 -16.89 21.44
CA VAL A 456 -8.68 -18.34 21.49
C VAL A 456 -9.58 -18.92 22.60
N PRO A 457 -10.48 -19.88 22.30
CA PRO A 457 -11.33 -20.49 23.32
C PRO A 457 -10.50 -21.17 24.42
N LYS A 458 -10.92 -21.02 25.69
CA LYS A 458 -10.24 -21.64 26.85
C LYS A 458 -10.18 -23.17 26.81
N SER A 459 -11.05 -23.82 26.04
CA SER A 459 -11.03 -25.27 25.83
C SER A 459 -9.87 -25.75 24.94
N ALA A 460 -9.33 -24.88 24.07
CA ALA A 460 -8.19 -25.19 23.21
C ALA A 460 -6.83 -25.08 23.93
N SER A 461 -6.79 -24.62 25.19
CA SER A 461 -5.54 -24.56 25.99
C SER A 461 -5.21 -25.87 26.72
N LEU A 462 -6.07 -26.89 26.64
CA LEU A 462 -5.90 -28.16 27.37
C LEU A 462 -5.75 -29.39 26.47
N GLY A 463 -5.74 -29.25 25.13
CA GLY A 463 -5.67 -30.39 24.22
C GLY A 463 -4.69 -30.19 23.07
N ASN A 464 -3.68 -31.06 23.02
CA ASN A 464 -2.82 -31.39 21.87
C ASN A 464 -1.78 -30.35 21.41
N ARG A 465 -0.61 -30.39 22.03
CA ARG A 465 0.67 -30.42 21.29
C ARG A 465 1.53 -31.58 21.83
N PRO A 466 2.14 -32.43 20.98
CA PRO A 466 3.19 -33.32 21.43
C PRO A 466 4.44 -32.49 21.80
N PRO A 467 5.28 -32.95 22.74
CA PRO A 467 6.55 -32.31 23.02
C PRO A 467 7.55 -32.60 21.89
N GLY A 468 8.24 -31.56 21.41
CA GLY A 468 9.31 -31.66 20.40
C GLY A 468 9.41 -30.41 19.56
#